data_AF-A0AAD7HZ27-F1
#
_entry.id   AF-A0AAD7HZ27-F1
#
_cell.length_a   1.000
_cell.length_b   1.000
_cell.length_c   1.000
_cell.angle_alpha   90.00
_cell.angle_beta   90.00
_cell.angle_gamma   90.00
#
_symmetry.space_group_name_H-M   'P 1'
#
loop_
_entity.id
_entity.type
_entity.pdbx_description
1 polymer ?
#
loop_
_entity_poly.entity_id
_entity_poly.type
_entity_poly.pdbx_seq_one_letter_code
_entity_poly.pdbx_strand_id
1 'polypeptide(L)'
;GKVLASKGRPTEVGWWIQRARRTPPKIKKADVFATLWIGWWIELNTKWPVAAGPDKMLTMEGQSGWEGLTTGVNGLLSILTSLKCW
;
A
#
# COMPACT_ATOMS: atom_id res chain seq x y z
N GLY A 1 -6.57 -16.02 7.87
CA GLY A 1 -6.13 -14.61 8.04
C GLY A 1 -6.86 -13.72 7.05
N LYS A 2 -7.07 -12.45 7.40
CA LYS A 2 -7.92 -11.51 6.63
C LYS A 2 -7.34 -11.30 5.22
N VAL A 3 -8.19 -11.27 4.19
CA VAL A 3 -7.79 -10.98 2.81
C VAL A 3 -7.50 -9.48 2.71
N LEU A 4 -6.41 -9.07 2.03
CA LEU A 4 -6.14 -7.64 1.82
C LEU A 4 -7.25 -7.02 0.99
N ALA A 5 -7.67 -5.81 1.39
CA ALA A 5 -8.58 -4.99 0.61
C ALA A 5 -8.05 -4.82 -0.82
N SER A 6 -8.88 -5.19 -1.80
CA SER A 6 -8.60 -5.05 -3.24
C SER A 6 -8.99 -3.68 -3.78
N LYS A 7 -9.85 -2.95 -3.06
CA LYS A 7 -10.30 -1.60 -3.42
C LYS A 7 -9.11 -0.65 -3.52
N GLY A 8 -9.01 0.08 -4.62
CA GLY A 8 -7.96 1.07 -4.87
C GLY A 8 -6.56 0.50 -5.14
N ARG A 9 -6.35 -0.82 -5.07
CA ARG A 9 -5.04 -1.44 -5.27
C ARG A 9 -4.49 -1.19 -6.69
N PRO A 10 -3.22 -0.78 -6.84
CA PRO A 10 -2.58 -0.70 -8.16
C PRO A 10 -2.63 -2.04 -8.90
N THR A 11 -2.94 -1.98 -10.19
CA THR A 11 -3.10 -3.18 -11.04
C THR A 11 -1.85 -4.05 -11.05
N GLU A 12 -0.66 -3.44 -11.04
CA GLU A 12 0.63 -4.12 -10.99
C GLU A 12 0.78 -4.98 -9.72
N VAL A 13 0.36 -4.44 -8.58
CA VAL A 13 0.37 -5.15 -7.30
C VAL A 13 -0.68 -6.26 -7.29
N GLY A 14 -1.87 -6.00 -7.85
CA GLY A 14 -2.91 -7.01 -8.03
C GLY A 14 -2.44 -8.20 -8.87
N TRP A 15 -1.86 -7.91 -10.03
CA TRP A 15 -1.29 -8.90 -10.96
C TRP A 15 -0.20 -9.74 -10.29
N TRP A 16 0.69 -9.10 -9.53
CA TRP A 16 1.77 -9.78 -8.81
C TRP A 16 1.25 -10.71 -7.72
N ILE A 17 0.25 -10.27 -6.94
CA ILE A 17 -0.41 -11.10 -5.92
C ILE A 17 -1.10 -12.32 -6.55
N GLN A 18 -1.81 -12.14 -7.66
CA GLN A 18 -2.47 -13.24 -8.40
C GLN A 18 -1.46 -14.29 -8.90
N ARG A 19 -0.22 -13.90 -9.18
CA ARG A 19 0.86 -14.79 -9.62
C ARG A 19 1.69 -15.37 -8.46
N ALA A 20 1.07 -15.54 -7.30
CA ALA A 20 1.72 -16.04 -6.09
C ALA A 20 3.01 -15.29 -5.73
N ARG A 21 3.08 -14.01 -6.09
CA ARG A 21 4.21 -13.12 -5.80
C ARG A 21 5.56 -13.55 -6.41
N ARG A 22 5.57 -14.40 -7.45
CA ARG A 22 6.80 -14.99 -8.01
C ARG A 22 7.77 -14.01 -8.67
N THR A 23 7.26 -12.97 -9.32
CA THR A 23 8.08 -11.99 -10.06
C THR A 23 7.67 -10.59 -9.67
N PRO A 24 8.59 -9.70 -9.28
CA PRO A 24 8.23 -8.36 -8.82
C PRO A 24 7.36 -7.59 -9.83
N PRO A 25 6.44 -6.72 -9.34
CA PRO A 25 5.59 -5.94 -10.22
C PRO A 25 6.44 -5.00 -11.10
N LYS A 26 6.13 -4.94 -12.40
CA LYS A 26 6.78 -4.01 -13.32
C LYS A 26 5.99 -2.69 -13.34
N ILE A 27 6.53 -1.66 -12.73
CA ILE A 27 5.93 -0.32 -12.68
C ILE A 27 6.41 0.48 -13.89
N LYS A 28 5.50 0.80 -14.82
CA LYS A 28 5.83 1.52 -16.06
C LYS A 28 5.59 3.03 -15.98
N LYS A 29 4.62 3.46 -15.18
CA LYS A 29 4.22 4.86 -15.02
C LYS A 29 4.27 5.23 -13.54
N ALA A 30 5.43 5.71 -13.09
CA ALA A 30 5.71 5.97 -11.69
C ALA A 30 4.68 6.92 -11.04
N ASP A 31 4.30 8.01 -11.70
CA ASP A 31 3.38 9.01 -11.11
C ASP A 31 1.95 8.47 -10.94
N VAL A 32 1.48 7.70 -11.91
CA VAL A 32 0.17 7.05 -11.87
C VAL A 32 0.16 5.97 -10.79
N PHE A 33 1.25 5.21 -10.72
CA PHE A 33 1.44 4.20 -9.69
C PHE A 33 1.47 4.84 -8.30
N ALA A 34 2.21 5.93 -8.10
CA ALA A 34 2.30 6.67 -6.84
C ALA A 34 0.92 7.11 -6.36
N THR A 35 0.12 7.71 -7.26
CA THR A 35 -1.22 8.20 -6.95
C THR A 35 -2.14 7.06 -6.48
N LEU A 36 -2.17 5.95 -7.22
CA LEU A 36 -2.98 4.78 -6.89
C LEU A 36 -2.47 4.09 -5.62
N TRP A 37 -1.16 4.01 -5.45
CA TRP A 37 -0.53 3.38 -4.30
C TRP A 37 -0.83 4.15 -3.01
N ILE A 38 -0.74 5.49 -3.03
CA ILE A 38 -1.11 6.34 -1.89
C ILE A 38 -2.59 6.16 -1.54
N GLY A 39 -3.49 6.16 -2.54
CA GLY A 39 -4.91 5.91 -2.31
C GLY A 39 -5.18 4.55 -1.68
N TRP A 40 -4.52 3.50 -2.19
CA TRP A 40 -4.60 2.15 -1.62
C TRP A 40 -4.06 2.07 -0.20
N TRP A 41 -2.94 2.74 0.06
CA TRP A 41 -2.32 2.83 1.39
C TRP A 41 -3.24 3.48 2.42
N ILE A 42 -3.92 4.56 2.05
CA ILE A 42 -4.92 5.23 2.90
C ILE A 42 -6.10 4.30 3.21
N GLU A 43 -6.64 3.62 2.20
CA GLU A 43 -7.75 2.67 2.39
C GLU A 43 -7.36 1.43 3.22
N LEU A 44 -6.08 1.06 3.27
CA LEU A 44 -5.60 -0.01 4.17
C LEU A 44 -5.49 0.45 5.62
N ASN A 45 -5.35 1.75 5.85
CA ASN A 45 -5.08 2.37 7.13
C ASN A 45 -6.22 3.32 7.53
N THR A 46 -7.48 2.91 7.35
CA THR A 46 -8.67 3.76 7.63
C THR A 46 -8.80 4.23 9.08
N LYS A 47 -8.02 3.69 10.01
CA LYS A 47 -7.96 4.14 11.41
C LYS A 47 -7.01 5.32 11.63
N TRP A 48 -6.22 5.68 10.62
CA TRP A 48 -5.26 6.76 10.72
C TRP A 48 -5.96 8.07 10.30
N PRO A 49 -5.75 9.17 11.04
CA PRO A 49 -6.24 10.49 10.65
C PRO A 49 -5.84 10.83 9.21
N VAL A 50 -6.79 11.35 8.44
CA VAL A 50 -6.58 11.73 7.04
C VAL A 50 -5.61 12.92 7.00
N ALA A 51 -4.41 12.66 6.46
CA ALA A 51 -3.38 13.61 6.02
C ALA A 51 -3.08 14.80 6.95
N ALA A 52 -2.06 14.69 7.80
CA ALA A 52 -1.38 15.88 8.32
C ALA A 52 -0.19 16.22 7.41
N GLY A 53 -0.30 17.32 6.67
CA GLY A 53 0.83 17.98 6.05
C GLY A 53 0.97 17.84 4.52
N PRO A 54 1.89 18.63 3.93
CA PRO A 54 2.06 18.76 2.48
C PRO A 54 2.44 17.46 1.77
N ASP A 55 3.02 16.50 2.50
CA ASP A 55 3.53 15.23 1.95
C ASP A 55 2.47 14.11 1.90
N LYS A 56 1.23 14.39 2.35
CA LYS A 56 0.11 13.42 2.39
C LYS A 56 0.43 12.11 3.11
N MET A 57 1.45 12.09 3.98
CA MET A 57 1.70 10.93 4.82
C MET A 57 0.58 10.82 5.86
N LEU A 58 0.06 9.60 6.03
CA LEU A 58 -0.87 9.29 7.10
C LEU A 58 -0.11 9.42 8.43
N THR A 59 -0.65 10.21 9.34
CA THR A 59 -0.08 10.42 10.68
C THR A 59 -1.16 10.12 11.70
N MET A 60 -0.88 9.21 12.64
CA MET A 60 -1.63 9.17 13.90
C MET A 60 -1.05 10.22 14.83
N GLU A 61 -1.89 10.93 15.59
CA GLU A 61 -1.41 11.81 16.66
C GLU A 61 -0.45 11.03 17.57
N GLY A 62 0.82 11.43 17.58
CA GLY A 62 1.88 10.82 18.39
C GLY A 62 2.46 9.48 17.88
N GLN A 63 2.00 8.94 16.76
CA GLN A 63 2.53 7.71 16.15
C GLN A 63 2.80 7.91 14.65
N SER A 64 4.08 8.09 14.31
CA SER A 64 4.57 7.94 12.94
C SER A 64 5.17 6.54 12.80
N GLY A 65 4.83 5.82 11.73
CA GLY A 65 5.49 4.55 11.42
C GLY A 65 4.55 3.39 11.11
N TRP A 66 5.13 2.21 10.89
CA TRP A 66 4.46 1.02 10.36
C TRP A 66 3.57 0.28 11.37
N GLU A 67 3.41 0.83 12.57
CA GLU A 67 2.86 0.18 13.76
C GLU A 67 1.34 -0.04 13.67
N GLY A 68 0.64 0.81 12.92
CA GLY A 68 -0.80 0.70 12.69
C GLY A 68 -1.22 -0.20 11.51
N LEU A 69 -0.28 -0.90 10.88
CA LEU A 69 -0.59 -1.67 9.67
C LEU A 69 -1.43 -2.91 9.98
N THR A 70 -2.72 -2.86 9.66
CA THR A 70 -3.57 -4.06 9.72
C THR A 70 -3.24 -4.97 8.54
N THR A 71 -2.33 -5.91 8.77
CA THR A 71 -1.86 -6.79 7.70
C THR A 71 -2.71 -8.05 7.69
N GLY A 72 -3.57 -8.14 6.67
CA GLY A 72 -4.05 -9.43 6.22
C GLY A 72 -2.88 -10.36 5.86
N VAL A 73 -3.17 -11.61 5.50
CA VAL A 73 -2.12 -12.58 5.10
C VAL A 73 -1.29 -11.98 3.97
N ASN A 74 -0.02 -11.70 4.25
CA ASN A 74 0.98 -11.13 3.34
C ASN A 74 0.75 -9.67 2.90
N GLY A 75 0.05 -8.85 3.70
CA GLY A 75 -0.16 -7.43 3.39
C GLY A 75 1.10 -6.59 3.43
N LEU A 76 1.88 -6.74 4.51
CA LEU A 76 3.13 -6.01 4.69
C LEU A 76 4.13 -6.35 3.59
N LEU A 77 4.27 -7.63 3.26
CA LEU A 77 5.14 -8.09 2.17
C LEU A 77 4.75 -7.43 0.84
N SER A 78 3.44 -7.33 0.59
CA SER A 78 2.96 -6.72 -0.65
C SER A 78 3.27 -5.22 -0.72
N ILE A 79 3.18 -4.53 0.41
CA ILE A 79 3.56 -3.12 0.51
C ILE A 79 5.06 -2.93 0.32
N LEU A 80 5.89 -3.64 1.08
CA LEU A 80 7.35 -3.49 1.02
C LEU A 80 7.91 -3.80 -0.37
N THR A 81 7.39 -4.82 -1.03
CA THR A 81 7.84 -5.17 -2.39
C THR A 81 7.41 -4.11 -3.40
N SER A 82 6.20 -3.55 -3.26
CA SER A 82 5.74 -2.49 -4.14
C SER A 82 6.54 -1.19 -3.98
N LEU A 83 7.04 -0.88 -2.78
CA LEU A 83 7.96 0.24 -2.54
C LEU A 83 9.36 -0.02 -3.05
N LYS A 84 9.88 -1.23 -2.89
CA LYS A 84 11.22 -1.61 -3.39
C LYS A 84 11.29 -1.60 -4.93
N CYS A 85 10.18 -1.87 -5.60
CA CYS A 85 10.12 -2.01 -7.05
C CYS A 85 9.58 -0.77 -7.78
N TRP A 86 9.11 0.23 -7.01
CA TRP A 86 8.83 1.57 -7.52
C TRP A 86 10.16 2.31 -7.69
#